data_AF-A0A257M7F5-F1
#
_entry.id   AF-A0A257M7F5-F1
#
_cell.length_a   1.000
_cell.length_b   1.000
_cell.length_c   1.000
_cell.angle_alpha   90.00
_cell.angle_beta   90.00
_cell.angle_gamma   90.00
#
_symmetry.space_group_name_H-M   'P 1'
#
loop_
_entity.id
_entity.type
_entity.pdbx_description
1 polymer ?
#
loop_
_entity_poly.entity_id
_entity_poly.type
_entity_poly.pdbx_seq_one_letter_code
_entity_poly.pdbx_strand_id
1 'polypeptide(L)' 'MRSVSIIGVGCTKFGERWDVSLRDMIAEAGVMAIEDAEIAGEQIDALYVGNMSGGRFIE' A
#
# COMPACT_ATOMS: atom_id res chain seq x y z
N MET A 1 -23.73 5.86 12.42
CA MET A 1 -22.43 5.68 11.73
C MET A 1 -21.41 6.56 12.41
N ARG A 2 -20.15 6.10 12.57
CA ARG A 2 -19.05 6.93 13.07
C ARG A 2 -18.44 7.73 11.90
N SER A 3 -17.86 8.89 12.18
CA SER A 3 -17.08 9.65 11.21
C SER A 3 -15.79 8.91 10.83
N VAL A 4 -15.34 9.10 9.60
CA VAL A 4 -14.12 8.49 9.06
C VAL A 4 -13.24 9.61 8.50
N SER A 5 -11.93 9.48 8.71
CA SER A 5 -10.93 10.43 8.22
C SER A 5 -9.79 9.68 7.54
N ILE A 6 -9.17 10.33 6.55
CA ILE A 6 -7.90 9.88 5.97
C ILE A 6 -6.80 10.60 6.74
N ILE A 7 -5.86 9.83 7.30
CA ILE A 7 -4.77 10.39 8.13
C ILE A 7 -3.39 10.21 7.51
N GLY A 8 -3.25 9.44 6.43
CA GLY A 8 -2.00 9.33 5.70
C GLY A 8 -2.19 8.74 4.30
N VAL A 9 -1.26 9.00 3.40
CA VAL A 9 -1.27 8.54 2.01
C VAL A 9 0.12 8.12 1.54
N GLY A 10 0.18 7.07 0.71
CA GLY A 10 1.40 6.61 0.09
C GLY A 10 1.13 6.21 -1.36
N CYS A 11 2.01 6.62 -2.27
CA CYS A 11 1.89 6.33 -3.69
C CYS A 11 3.26 6.06 -4.27
N THR A 12 3.44 4.87 -4.84
CA THR A 12 4.68 4.53 -5.56
C THR A 12 4.83 5.38 -6.82
N LYS A 13 6.05 5.49 -7.35
CA LYS A 13 6.25 6.04 -8.69
C LYS A 13 5.57 5.18 -9.76
N PHE A 14 4.85 5.82 -10.68
CA PHE A 14 4.22 5.15 -11.82
C PHE A 14 5.21 5.00 -12.97
N GLY A 15 5.09 3.87 -13.69
CA GLY A 15 5.90 3.59 -14.87
C GLY A 15 6.30 2.13 -14.94
N GLU A 16 7.23 1.85 -15.86
CA GLU A 16 7.80 0.53 -16.06
C GLU A 16 8.90 0.25 -15.03
N ARG A 17 8.54 -0.42 -13.94
CA ARG A 17 9.45 -0.76 -12.83
C ARG A 17 9.80 -2.24 -12.86
N TRP A 18 10.53 -2.66 -13.89
CA TRP A 18 10.85 -4.06 -14.16
C TRP A 18 11.67 -4.74 -13.05
N ASP A 19 12.35 -3.96 -12.23
CA ASP A 19 13.17 -4.38 -11.09
C ASP A 19 12.41 -4.48 -9.76
N VAL A 20 11.10 -4.18 -9.76
CA VAL A 20 10.28 -4.07 -8.55
C VAL A 20 9.11 -5.05 -8.61
N SER A 21 8.99 -5.92 -7.61
CA SER A 21 7.88 -6.87 -7.56
C SER A 21 6.58 -6.21 -7.10
N LEU A 22 5.45 -6.89 -7.32
CA LEU A 22 4.16 -6.47 -6.74
C LEU A 22 4.20 -6.34 -5.22
N ARG A 23 4.99 -7.20 -4.54
CA ARG A 23 5.16 -7.17 -3.08
C ARG A 23 5.96 -5.95 -2.63
N ASP A 24 6.99 -5.60 -3.38
CA ASP A 24 7.80 -4.42 -3.09
C ASP A 24 6.98 -3.15 -3.29
N MET A 25 6.15 -3.08 -4.35
CA MET A 25 5.28 -1.92 -4.58
C MET A 25 4.25 -1.71 -3.48
N ILE A 26 3.57 -2.77 -3.02
CA ILE A 26 2.59 -2.62 -1.93
C ILE A 26 3.28 -2.28 -0.60
N ALA A 27 4.48 -2.81 -0.35
CA ALA A 27 5.27 -2.46 0.83
C ALA A 27 5.72 -0.99 0.79
N GLU A 28 6.24 -0.52 -0.35
CA GLU A 28 6.67 0.87 -0.56
C GLU A 28 5.52 1.85 -0.30
N ALA A 29 4.37 1.67 -0.97
CA ALA A 29 3.21 2.53 -0.75
C ALA A 29 2.65 2.42 0.67
N GLY A 30 2.62 1.22 1.25
CA GLY A 30 2.14 0.98 2.60
C GLY A 30 3.00 1.67 3.66
N VAL A 31 4.32 1.55 3.57
CA VAL A 31 5.26 2.21 4.50
C VAL A 31 5.13 3.73 4.40
N MET A 32 5.09 4.30 3.20
CA MET A 32 4.89 5.75 3.03
C MET A 32 3.58 6.23 3.67
N ALA A 33 2.48 5.48 3.51
CA ALA A 33 1.19 5.83 4.09
C ALA A 33 1.18 5.74 5.63
N ILE A 34 1.89 4.76 6.20
CA ILE A 34 2.02 4.58 7.65
C ILE A 34 2.87 5.70 8.26
N GLU A 35 3.98 6.04 7.60
CA GLU A 35 4.86 7.14 8.01
C GLU A 35 4.15 8.49 7.94
N ASP A 36 3.42 8.78 6.86
CA ASP A 36 2.62 10.01 6.71
C ASP A 36 1.50 10.10 7.74
N ALA A 37 0.95 8.96 8.17
CA ALA A 37 -0.06 8.88 9.23
C ALA A 37 0.52 9.00 10.65
N GLU A 38 1.85 8.94 10.82
CA GLU A 38 2.54 8.93 12.12
C GLU A 38 2.03 7.84 13.09
N ILE A 39 1.73 6.65 12.56
CA ILE A 39 1.29 5.48 13.35
C ILE A 39 2.27 4.32 13.27
N ALA A 40 2.17 3.39 14.21
CA ALA A 40 2.86 2.11 14.17
C ALA A 40 2.02 1.05 13.43
N GLY A 41 2.68 0.06 12.84
CA GLY A 41 2.02 -1.01 12.08
C GLY A 41 1.07 -1.87 12.93
N GLU A 42 1.36 -2.01 14.23
CA GLU A 42 0.54 -2.73 15.20
C GLU A 42 -0.83 -2.06 15.46
N GLN A 43 -0.99 -0.80 15.06
CA GLN A 43 -2.25 -0.05 15.18
C GLN A 43 -3.20 -0.31 14.00
N ILE A 44 -2.80 -1.12 13.01
CA ILE A 44 -3.61 -1.44 11.82
C ILE A 44 -4.42 -2.71 12.09
N ASP A 45 -5.73 -2.56 12.20
CA ASP A 45 -6.63 -3.70 12.47
C ASP A 45 -6.90 -4.57 11.22
N ALA A 46 -6.91 -3.95 10.04
CA ALA A 46 -7.28 -4.63 8.80
C ALA A 46 -6.69 -3.93 7.57
N LEU A 47 -6.49 -4.72 6.51
CA LEU A 47 -6.06 -4.25 5.20
C LEU A 47 -7.09 -4.65 4.14
N TYR A 48 -7.44 -3.71 3.26
CA TYR A 48 -8.29 -3.95 2.10
C TYR A 48 -7.51 -3.61 0.84
N VAL A 49 -7.38 -4.56 -0.09
CA VAL A 49 -6.52 -4.43 -1.27
C VAL A 49 -7.31 -4.68 -2.55
N GLY A 50 -7.17 -3.77 -3.52
CA GLY A 50 -7.62 -3.97 -4.89
C GLY A 50 -6.42 -4.29 -5.79
N ASN A 51 -6.43 -5.44 -6.44
CA ASN A 51 -5.36 -5.83 -7.34
C ASN A 51 -5.90 -6.64 -8.54
N MET A 52 -5.72 -6.11 -9.76
CA MET A 52 -6.24 -6.75 -10.98
C MET A 52 -5.33 -7.86 -11.52
N SER A 53 -4.02 -7.75 -11.27
CA SER A 53 -2.98 -8.55 -11.94
C SER A 53 -2.33 -9.62 -11.06
N GLY A 54 -2.89 -9.89 -9.87
CA GLY A 54 -2.19 -10.52 -8.74
C GLY A 54 -1.75 -11.95 -8.90
N GLY A 55 -2.11 -12.59 -10.01
CA GLY A 55 -1.60 -13.90 -10.41
C GLY A 55 -1.46 -14.04 -11.92
N ARG A 56 -1.58 -12.95 -12.69
CA ARG A 56 -1.55 -13.01 -14.16
C ARG A 56 -0.15 -12.95 -14.76
N PHE A 57 0.81 -12.41 -14.01
CA PHE A 57 2.18 -12.18 -14.46
C PHE A 57 3.22 -12.65 -13.43
N ILE A 58 2.80 -13.55 -12.52
CA ILE A 58 3.70 -14.19 -11.57
C ILE A 58 3.98 -15.59 -12.13
N GLU A 59 5.17 -15.78 -12.71
CA GLU A 59 5.77 -17.10 -12.97
C GLU A 59 6.70 -17.47 -11.80
#